data_AF-A0A821VEQ6-F1
#
_entry.id   AF-A0A821VEQ6-F1
#
_cell.length_a   1.000
_cell.length_b   1.000
_cell.length_c   1.000
_cell.angle_alpha   90.00
_cell.angle_beta   90.00
_cell.angle_gamma   90.00
#
_symmetry.space_group_name_H-M   'P 1'
#
loop_
_entity.id
_entity.type
_entity.pdbx_description
1 polymer ?
#
loop_
_entity_poly.entity_id
_entity_poly.type
_entity_poly.pdbx_seq_one_letter_code
_entity_poly.pdbx_strand_id
1 'polypeptide(L)'
;MVGFTMFQHVDARLQQIMRIKKPFGGISVIVLGDFNQLRPSVFELFELTEIMRQKDDKSFAIALSNIAKGTISLEDINLLKSRIVSTKNLGMIEDAIMIFRSKAEVDAYNTKVLASLKTEGATANAYDFCVGDELASIKEKVLSNVKNLKTTET
;
A
#
# COMPACT_ATOMS: atom_id res chain seq x y z
N MET A 1 -3.35 -0.30 -5.80
CA MET A 1 -2.78 -1.25 -6.78
C MET A 1 -3.46 -1.02 -8.12
N VAL A 2 -2.72 -1.05 -9.22
CA VAL A 2 -3.30 -0.89 -10.56
C VAL A 2 -3.78 -2.24 -11.05
N GLY A 3 -5.10 -2.41 -11.19
CA GLY A 3 -5.67 -3.62 -11.77
C GLY A 3 -5.51 -3.66 -13.30
N PHE A 4 -5.63 -4.86 -13.88
CA PHE A 4 -5.52 -5.08 -15.33
C PHE A 4 -6.44 -4.16 -16.15
N THR A 5 -7.71 -4.06 -15.76
CA THR A 5 -8.70 -3.22 -16.45
C THR A 5 -8.33 -1.75 -16.42
N MET A 6 -7.86 -1.23 -15.28
CA MET A 6 -7.41 0.16 -15.16
C MET A 6 -6.20 0.42 -16.06
N PHE A 7 -5.29 -0.55 -16.13
CA PHE A 7 -4.10 -0.46 -16.98
C PHE A 7 -4.44 -0.43 -18.48
N GLN A 8 -5.41 -1.24 -18.92
CA GLN A 8 -5.92 -1.20 -20.30
C GLN A 8 -6.60 0.13 -20.63
N HIS A 9 -7.35 0.72 -19.69
CA HIS A 9 -7.94 2.03 -19.90
C HIS A 9 -6.88 3.11 -20.08
N VAL A 10 -5.78 3.05 -19.34
CA VAL A 10 -4.65 3.98 -19.51
C VAL A 10 -4.04 3.85 -20.91
N ASP A 11 -3.76 2.64 -21.39
CA ASP A 11 -3.28 2.40 -22.75
C ASP A 11 -4.23 2.98 -23.81
N ALA A 12 -5.52 2.63 -23.74
CA ALA A 12 -6.52 3.10 -24.68
C ALA A 12 -6.65 4.63 -24.70
N ARG A 13 -6.59 5.29 -23.53
CA ARG A 13 -6.62 6.75 -23.42
C ARG A 13 -5.39 7.40 -24.02
N LEU A 14 -4.21 6.85 -23.81
CA LEU A 14 -2.98 7.38 -24.41
C LEU A 14 -2.98 7.23 -25.93
N GLN A 15 -3.46 6.10 -26.47
CA GLN A 15 -3.61 5.92 -27.91
C GLN A 15 -4.56 6.97 -28.53
N GLN A 16 -5.66 7.28 -27.84
CA GLN A 16 -6.63 8.30 -28.29
C GLN A 16 -6.04 9.71 -28.27
N ILE A 17 -5.36 10.09 -27.19
CA ILE A 17 -4.78 11.43 -27.02
C ILE A 17 -3.64 11.65 -28.02
N MET A 18 -2.73 10.68 -28.13
CA MET A 18 -1.58 10.76 -29.03
C MET A 18 -1.94 10.53 -30.49
N ARG A 19 -3.17 10.04 -30.77
CA ARG A 19 -3.64 9.64 -32.10
C ARG A 19 -2.73 8.61 -32.78
N ILE A 20 -2.09 7.76 -31.99
CA ILE A 20 -1.15 6.73 -32.43
C ILE A 20 -1.62 5.36 -31.90
N LYS A 21 -1.82 4.38 -32.79
CA LYS A 21 -2.27 3.02 -32.45
C LYS A 21 -1.13 2.07 -31.97
N LYS A 22 -0.05 2.63 -31.45
CA LYS A 22 1.02 1.85 -30.78
C LYS A 22 0.68 1.70 -29.30
N PRO A 23 1.18 0.66 -28.60
CA PRO A 23 1.02 0.56 -27.15
C PRO A 23 1.38 1.87 -26.45
N PHE A 24 0.52 2.29 -25.52
CA PHE A 24 0.58 3.54 -24.75
C PHE A 24 0.74 4.80 -25.60
N GLY A 25 0.21 4.80 -26.83
CA GLY A 25 0.34 5.93 -27.76
C GLY A 25 1.79 6.20 -28.20
N GLY A 26 2.68 5.20 -28.08
CA GLY A 26 4.10 5.32 -28.42
C GLY A 26 4.97 5.93 -27.30
N ILE A 27 4.42 6.12 -26.10
CA ILE A 27 5.17 6.61 -24.93
C ILE A 27 5.99 5.45 -24.34
N SER A 28 7.21 5.75 -23.88
CA SER A 28 8.02 4.81 -23.11
C SER A 28 7.44 4.65 -21.70
N VAL A 29 7.08 3.42 -21.33
CA VAL A 29 6.46 3.10 -20.04
C VAL A 29 7.34 2.12 -19.27
N ILE A 30 7.69 2.49 -18.04
CA ILE A 30 8.39 1.62 -17.09
C ILE A 30 7.39 1.23 -16.00
N VAL A 31 7.21 -0.07 -15.80
CA VAL A 31 6.33 -0.62 -14.77
C VAL A 31 7.18 -1.25 -13.67
N LEU A 32 6.89 -0.91 -12.41
CA LEU A 32 7.57 -1.43 -11.23
C LEU A 32 6.54 -2.07 -10.30
N GLY A 33 6.77 -3.33 -9.91
CA GLY A 33 5.86 -4.06 -9.02
C GLY A 33 6.22 -5.53 -8.86
N ASP A 34 5.37 -6.27 -8.15
CA ASP A 34 5.45 -7.73 -8.03
C ASP A 34 4.63 -8.37 -9.15
N PHE A 35 5.33 -9.03 -10.08
CA PHE A 35 4.76 -9.57 -11.32
C PHE A 35 4.24 -11.00 -11.19
N ASN A 36 4.18 -11.58 -9.99
CA ASN A 36 3.43 -12.84 -9.77
C ASN A 36 1.93 -12.72 -10.11
N GLN A 37 1.43 -11.50 -10.35
CA GLN A 37 0.03 -11.22 -10.64
C GLN A 37 -0.29 -11.01 -12.13
N LEU A 38 0.68 -10.67 -13.00
CA LEU A 38 0.43 -10.42 -14.43
C LEU A 38 1.69 -10.67 -15.27
N ARG A 39 1.55 -11.42 -16.38
CA ARG A 39 2.55 -11.47 -17.47
C ARG A 39 1.98 -10.73 -18.69
N PRO A 40 2.20 -9.42 -18.86
CA PRO A 40 1.78 -8.75 -20.07
C PRO A 40 2.81 -9.00 -21.17
N SER A 41 2.38 -9.56 -22.30
CA SER A 41 3.20 -9.81 -23.50
C SER A 41 3.76 -8.55 -24.19
N VAL A 42 3.49 -7.37 -23.62
CA VAL A 42 3.82 -6.05 -24.16
C VAL A 42 5.11 -5.47 -23.57
N PHE A 43 5.60 -6.02 -22.45
CA PHE A 43 6.77 -5.51 -21.74
C PHE A 43 7.95 -6.48 -21.80
N GLU A 44 9.13 -5.90 -21.87
CA GLU A 44 10.37 -6.59 -21.54
C GLU A 44 10.48 -6.71 -20.02
N LEU A 45 10.67 -7.93 -19.52
CA LEU A 45 10.69 -8.23 -18.10
C LEU A 45 12.13 -8.28 -17.59
N PHE A 46 12.42 -7.48 -16.56
CA PHE A 46 13.67 -7.54 -15.81
C PHE A 46 13.36 -7.89 -14.35
N GLU A 47 13.87 -9.04 -13.90
CA GLU A 47 13.70 -9.49 -12.51
C GLU A 47 14.90 -9.07 -11.66
N LEU A 48 14.64 -8.42 -10.52
CA LEU A 48 15.66 -8.14 -9.52
C LEU A 48 15.78 -9.33 -8.57
N THR A 49 16.99 -9.89 -8.46
CA THR A 49 17.23 -11.14 -7.73
C THR A 49 17.87 -10.96 -6.34
N GLU A 50 18.39 -9.75 -6.03
CA GLU A 50 19.01 -9.45 -4.74
C GLU A 50 18.00 -8.83 -3.75
N ILE A 51 17.91 -9.41 -2.55
CA ILE A 51 17.08 -8.88 -1.45
C ILE A 51 17.90 -7.86 -0.66
N MET A 52 17.54 -6.58 -0.78
CA MET A 52 18.23 -5.48 -0.11
C MET A 52 17.70 -5.19 1.31
N ARG A 53 16.42 -5.49 1.59
CA ARG A 53 15.77 -5.10 2.85
C ARG A 53 16.28 -5.88 4.07
N GLN A 54 16.54 -7.18 3.92
CA GLN A 54 17.04 -8.07 4.99
C GLN A 54 18.44 -8.59 4.68
N LYS A 55 19.32 -7.74 4.14
CA LYS A 55 20.64 -8.15 3.62
C LYS A 55 21.52 -8.86 4.66
N ASP A 56 21.40 -8.47 5.92
CA ASP A 56 22.19 -9.03 7.04
C ASP A 56 21.62 -10.36 7.58
N ASP A 57 20.42 -10.76 7.16
CA ASP A 57 19.75 -11.98 7.62
C ASP A 57 19.16 -12.76 6.44
N LYS A 58 20.08 -13.41 5.71
CA LYS A 58 19.75 -14.15 4.48
C LYS A 58 18.80 -15.32 4.74
N SER A 59 18.92 -16.03 5.86
CA SER A 59 18.04 -17.16 6.18
C SER A 59 16.61 -16.69 6.40
N PHE A 60 16.40 -15.56 7.06
CA PHE A 60 15.08 -14.95 7.21
C PHE A 60 14.52 -14.41 5.90
N ALA A 61 15.35 -13.75 5.10
CA ALA A 61 14.96 -13.27 3.77
C ALA A 61 14.44 -14.40 2.87
N ILE A 62 15.12 -15.56 2.91
CA ILE A 62 14.73 -16.77 2.19
C ILE A 62 13.42 -17.32 2.74
N ALA A 63 13.28 -17.45 4.07
CA ALA A 63 12.04 -17.93 4.68
C ALA A 63 10.82 -17.07 4.30
N LEU A 64 10.95 -15.74 4.30
CA LEU A 64 9.90 -14.82 3.83
C LEU A 64 9.58 -15.01 2.34
N SER A 65 10.59 -15.23 1.51
CA SER A 65 10.40 -15.48 0.08
C SER A 65 9.68 -16.80 -0.18
N ASN A 66 9.99 -17.85 0.60
CA ASN A 66 9.33 -19.15 0.52
C ASN A 66 7.87 -19.07 0.95
N ILE A 67 7.54 -18.26 1.98
CA ILE A 67 6.15 -17.96 2.34
C ILE A 67 5.41 -17.36 1.14
N ALA A 68 5.98 -16.34 0.49
CA ALA A 68 5.35 -15.67 -0.64
C ALA A 68 5.12 -16.61 -1.84
N LYS A 69 6.03 -17.57 -2.05
CA LYS A 69 5.94 -18.59 -3.11
C LYS A 69 5.06 -19.79 -2.75
N GLY A 70 4.68 -19.94 -1.47
CA GLY A 70 3.94 -21.10 -0.98
C GLY A 70 4.78 -22.38 -0.82
N THR A 71 6.11 -22.27 -0.78
CA THR A 71 7.07 -23.40 -0.70
C THR A 71 7.81 -23.44 0.64
N ILE A 72 7.08 -23.23 1.74
CA ILE A 72 7.65 -23.10 3.09
C ILE A 72 8.11 -24.46 3.66
N SER A 73 9.31 -24.51 4.23
CA SER A 73 9.84 -25.70 4.93
C SER A 73 9.49 -25.71 6.43
N LEU A 74 9.74 -26.83 7.11
CA LEU A 74 9.56 -26.90 8.57
C LEU A 74 10.58 -26.03 9.31
N GLU A 75 11.80 -25.94 8.79
CA GLU A 75 12.87 -25.07 9.28
C GLU A 75 12.46 -23.60 9.17
N ASP A 76 11.87 -23.19 8.05
CA ASP A 76 11.33 -21.84 7.85
C ASP A 76 10.24 -21.53 8.88
N ILE A 77 9.31 -22.46 9.11
CA ILE A 77 8.26 -22.31 10.12
C ILE A 77 8.85 -22.13 11.52
N ASN A 78 9.85 -22.94 11.88
CA ASN A 78 10.51 -22.86 13.17
C ASN A 78 11.26 -21.53 13.34
N LEU A 79 11.92 -21.04 12.28
CA LEU A 79 12.59 -19.73 12.24
C LEU A 79 11.60 -18.57 12.41
N LEU A 80 10.40 -18.66 11.82
CA LEU A 80 9.37 -17.63 11.99
C LEU A 80 8.78 -17.68 13.41
N LYS A 81 8.51 -18.88 13.91
CA LYS A 81 7.96 -19.08 15.27
C LYS A 81 8.92 -18.63 16.36
N SER A 82 10.24 -18.74 16.16
CA SER A 82 11.22 -18.25 17.12
C SER A 82 11.18 -16.73 17.31
N ARG A 83 10.56 -15.99 16.37
CA ARG A 83 10.38 -14.53 16.43
C ARG A 83 9.04 -14.12 17.04
N ILE A 84 8.22 -15.07 17.47
CA ILE A 84 6.97 -14.76 18.18
C ILE A 84 7.32 -14.34 19.60
N VAL A 85 7.09 -13.07 19.91
CA VAL A 85 7.31 -12.52 21.25
C VAL A 85 6.00 -12.58 22.04
N SER A 86 6.09 -12.91 23.33
CA SER A 86 4.92 -12.90 24.22
C SER A 86 4.38 -11.48 24.39
N THR A 87 3.05 -11.34 24.45
CA THR A 87 2.36 -10.07 24.67
C THR A 87 2.76 -9.36 25.98
N LYS A 88 3.28 -10.11 26.96
CA LYS A 88 3.81 -9.56 28.21
C LYS A 88 5.10 -8.75 28.03
N ASN A 89 5.88 -9.07 27.00
CA ASN A 89 7.15 -8.41 26.70
C ASN A 89 6.99 -7.30 25.65
N LEU A 90 5.75 -6.96 25.27
CA LEU A 90 5.48 -5.97 24.24
C LEU A 90 5.92 -4.56 24.65
N GLY A 91 5.93 -4.27 25.96
CA GLY A 91 6.48 -3.03 26.51
C GLY A 91 8.00 -2.88 26.36
N MET A 92 8.71 -3.93 25.95
CA MET A 92 10.15 -3.86 25.66
C MET A 92 10.44 -3.40 24.23
N ILE A 93 9.41 -3.16 23.43
CA ILE A 93 9.52 -2.80 22.01
C ILE A 93 8.88 -1.43 21.76
N GLU A 94 9.23 -0.44 22.59
CA GLU A 94 8.65 0.91 22.56
C GLU A 94 8.82 1.60 21.20
N ASP A 95 9.90 1.28 20.47
CA ASP A 95 10.24 1.91 19.19
C ASP A 95 9.78 1.12 17.95
N ALA A 96 9.07 0.00 18.09
CA ALA A 96 8.64 -0.77 16.93
C ALA A 96 7.34 -0.26 16.31
N ILE A 97 7.29 -0.32 14.98
CA ILE A 97 6.07 -0.11 14.22
C ILE A 97 5.17 -1.35 14.36
N MET A 98 3.98 -1.15 14.90
CA MET A 98 2.95 -2.19 15.03
C MET A 98 2.07 -2.25 13.78
N ILE A 99 1.97 -3.44 13.17
CA ILE A 99 1.14 -3.69 11.99
C ILE A 99 -0.10 -4.49 12.40
N PHE A 100 -1.28 -3.99 12.05
CA PHE A 100 -2.57 -4.63 12.35
C PHE A 100 -3.34 -4.98 11.08
N ARG A 101 -4.33 -5.86 11.22
CA ARG A 101 -5.16 -6.31 10.10
C ARG A 101 -6.17 -5.24 9.66
N SER A 102 -6.74 -4.50 10.60
CA SER A 102 -7.80 -3.52 10.33
C SER A 102 -7.45 -2.11 10.80
N LYS A 103 -8.04 -1.11 10.13
CA LYS A 103 -7.91 0.30 10.54
C LYS A 103 -8.44 0.54 11.95
N ALA A 104 -9.54 -0.11 12.33
CA ALA A 104 -10.11 0.02 13.68
C ALA A 104 -9.11 -0.41 14.77
N GLU A 105 -8.35 -1.49 14.55
CA GLU A 105 -7.29 -1.92 15.46
C GLU A 105 -6.12 -0.93 15.51
N VAL A 106 -5.73 -0.38 14.34
CA VAL A 106 -4.71 0.68 14.26
C VAL A 106 -5.14 1.90 15.07
N ASP A 107 -6.38 2.37 14.88
CA ASP A 107 -6.90 3.57 15.54
C ASP A 107 -7.00 3.37 17.06
N ALA A 108 -7.48 2.21 17.50
CA ALA A 108 -7.54 1.85 18.92
C ALA A 108 -6.15 1.82 19.57
N TYR A 109 -5.16 1.23 18.89
CA TYR A 109 -3.79 1.17 19.38
C TYR A 109 -3.14 2.55 19.42
N ASN A 110 -3.22 3.31 18.32
CA ASN A 110 -2.64 4.66 18.23
C ASN A 110 -3.25 5.61 19.26
N THR A 111 -4.57 5.56 19.47
CA THR A 111 -5.25 6.37 20.49
C THR A 111 -4.73 6.04 21.89
N LYS A 112 -4.54 4.75 22.19
CA LYS A 112 -3.97 4.30 23.48
C LYS A 112 -2.53 4.79 23.67
N VAL A 113 -1.70 4.69 22.63
CA VAL A 113 -0.30 5.16 22.68
C VAL A 113 -0.26 6.66 22.88
N LEU A 114 -1.01 7.43 22.09
CA LEU A 114 -1.10 8.89 22.22
C LEU A 114 -1.55 9.33 23.62
N ALA A 115 -2.53 8.64 24.21
CA ALA A 115 -3.00 8.93 25.57
C ALA A 115 -1.96 8.59 26.67
N SER A 116 -0.99 7.72 26.38
CA SER A 116 0.08 7.36 27.30
C SER A 116 1.28 8.32 27.27
N LEU A 117 1.39 9.13 26.21
CA LEU A 117 2.44 10.13 26.08
C LEU A 117 2.17 11.30 27.02
N LYS A 118 3.20 11.72 27.78
CA LYS A 118 3.11 12.83 28.74
C LYS A 118 3.53 14.17 28.12
N THR A 119 3.50 14.28 26.81
CA THR A 119 3.93 15.46 26.05
C THR A 119 2.73 16.30 25.62
N GLU A 120 2.97 17.58 25.31
CA GLU A 120 1.93 18.44 24.74
C GLU A 120 1.50 17.92 23.37
N GLY A 121 0.19 17.84 23.15
CA GLY A 121 -0.40 17.45 21.88
C GLY A 121 -0.83 18.67 21.08
N ALA A 122 -0.83 18.54 19.75
CA ALA A 122 -1.40 19.53 18.84
C ALA A 122 -2.44 18.87 17.93
N THR A 123 -3.46 19.62 17.53
CA THR A 123 -4.47 19.15 16.57
C THR A 123 -4.37 19.98 15.29
N ALA A 124 -4.31 19.29 14.15
CA ALA A 124 -4.34 19.91 12.83
C ALA A 124 -5.60 19.45 12.09
N ASN A 125 -6.61 20.30 12.07
CA ASN A 125 -7.87 20.02 11.39
C ASN A 125 -7.73 20.27 9.88
N ALA A 126 -8.21 19.33 9.06
CA ALA A 126 -8.28 19.51 7.62
C ALA A 126 -9.44 20.45 7.23
N TYR A 127 -9.24 21.27 6.20
CA TYR A 127 -10.25 22.13 5.60
C TYR A 127 -10.42 21.78 4.12
N ASP A 128 -11.55 21.15 3.79
CA ASP A 128 -11.85 20.71 2.43
C ASP A 128 -12.71 21.75 1.70
N PHE A 129 -12.44 22.00 0.42
CA PHE A 129 -13.22 22.90 -0.44
C PHE A 129 -13.45 22.31 -1.83
N CYS A 130 -14.52 22.75 -2.49
CA CYS A 130 -14.89 22.31 -3.84
C CYS A 130 -14.83 23.49 -4.84
N VAL A 131 -14.22 23.27 -6.00
CA VAL A 131 -14.06 24.27 -7.07
C VAL A 131 -14.97 23.93 -8.25
N GLY A 132 -15.77 24.89 -8.73
CA GLY A 132 -16.70 24.75 -9.86
C GLY A 132 -17.75 25.86 -9.91
N ASP A 133 -18.30 26.13 -11.10
CA ASP A 133 -19.36 27.14 -11.35
C ASP A 133 -20.76 26.59 -11.01
N GLU A 134 -20.96 26.22 -9.75
CA GLU A 134 -22.23 25.68 -9.26
C GLU A 134 -22.77 26.46 -8.05
N LEU A 135 -24.09 26.37 -7.84
CA LEU A 135 -24.79 26.90 -6.67
C LEU A 135 -24.18 26.38 -5.35
N ALA A 136 -24.09 27.24 -4.34
CA ALA A 136 -23.52 26.91 -3.03
C ALA A 136 -24.14 25.65 -2.38
N SER A 137 -25.44 25.43 -2.59
CA SER A 137 -26.16 24.25 -2.08
C SER A 137 -25.68 22.92 -2.68
N ILE A 138 -25.17 22.93 -3.92
CA ILE A 138 -24.62 21.74 -4.56
C ILE A 138 -23.20 21.48 -4.02
N LYS A 139 -22.40 22.54 -3.83
CA LYS A 139 -21.06 22.43 -3.22
C LYS A 139 -21.12 21.82 -1.82
N GLU A 140 -22.06 22.25 -0.98
CA GLU A 140 -22.25 21.66 0.35
C GLU A 140 -22.66 20.18 0.28
N LYS A 141 -23.56 19.82 -0.65
CA LYS A 141 -24.00 18.44 -0.85
C LYS A 141 -22.87 17.54 -1.35
N VAL A 142 -22.01 18.04 -2.24
CA VAL A 142 -20.83 17.33 -2.72
C VAL A 142 -19.84 17.12 -1.58
N LEU A 143 -19.51 18.18 -0.82
CA LEU A 143 -18.63 18.09 0.36
C LEU A 143 -19.17 17.10 1.41
N SER A 144 -20.48 17.07 1.66
CA SER A 144 -21.07 16.11 2.59
C SER A 144 -21.01 14.65 2.09
N ASN A 145 -21.14 14.44 0.78
CA ASN A 145 -21.09 13.11 0.19
C ASN A 145 -19.65 12.56 0.14
N VAL A 146 -18.68 13.42 -0.15
CA VAL A 146 -17.25 13.06 -0.19
C VAL A 146 -16.76 12.55 1.17
N LYS A 147 -17.28 13.07 2.29
CA LYS A 147 -16.99 12.57 3.64
C LYS A 147 -17.38 11.10 3.86
N ASN A 148 -18.34 10.60 3.09
CA ASN A 148 -18.84 9.22 3.21
C ASN A 148 -18.22 8.28 2.17
N LEU A 149 -17.43 8.80 1.22
CA LEU A 149 -16.70 7.98 0.26
C LEU A 149 -15.56 7.24 0.98
N LYS A 150 -15.24 6.04 0.50
CA LYS A 150 -14.03 5.36 0.97
C LYS A 150 -12.82 6.18 0.53
N THR A 151 -11.73 6.12 1.29
CA THR A 151 -10.45 6.78 0.92
C THR A 151 -9.91 6.37 -0.45
N THR A 152 -10.40 5.26 -1.02
CA THR A 152 -10.04 4.79 -2.37
C THR A 152 -10.91 5.38 -3.49
N GLU A 153 -11.98 6.09 -3.11
CA GLU A 153 -13.01 6.65 -4.00
C GLU A 153 -13.02 8.19 -3.98
N THR A 154 -12.29 8.80 -3.04
CA THR A 154 -11.91 10.22 -3.02
C THR A 154 -10.61 10.44 -3.77
#